data_AF-A2G1M3-F1
#
_entry.id   AF-A2G1M3-F1
#
_cell.length_a   1.000
_cell.length_b   1.000
_cell.length_c   1.000
_cell.angle_alpha   90.00
_cell.angle_beta   90.00
_cell.angle_gamma   90.00
#
_symmetry.space_group_name_H-M   'P 1'
#
loop_
_entity.id
_entity.type
_entity.pdbx_description
1 polymer ?
#
loop_
_entity_poly.entity_id
_entity_poly.type
_entity_poly.pdbx_seq_one_letter_code
_entity_poly.pdbx_strand_id
1 'polypeptide(L)'
;MQGRPYTEQVASPNLPKNLSLFRIFLPEEVANHFREQARNPSQIAKEMFDKYLVASTGYRYCIMKTLFVTYRQLNYVINHHNEEEMKMINDFNQAIALVVTKHMTVIENNGVTFTYVTDLCDVKIVEGWMGMFDIVGADYSHFRTGKLKKIGDTLFKLYFLLNMEIQRGKYPDTGLQIPSPEEYHDFMGAEKFLKKEDLDNLDY
;
A
#
# COMPACT_ATOMS: atom_id res chain seq x y z
N MET A 1 -36.64 26.28 -22.66
CA MET A 1 -37.21 26.43 -21.30
C MET A 1 -37.98 25.13 -21.03
N GLN A 2 -37.74 24.29 -20.03
CA GLN A 2 -36.99 24.25 -18.76
C GLN A 2 -36.48 22.78 -18.64
N GLY A 3 -35.27 22.46 -18.14
CA GLY A 3 -34.87 22.46 -16.72
C GLY A 3 -35.64 21.37 -15.96
N ARG A 4 -35.06 20.36 -15.29
CA ARG A 4 -33.74 20.12 -14.71
C ARG A 4 -33.62 18.62 -14.33
N PRO A 5 -32.47 18.14 -13.81
CA PRO A 5 -31.91 16.80 -14.05
C PRO A 5 -32.29 15.77 -12.98
N TYR A 6 -32.12 14.49 -13.33
CA TYR A 6 -31.94 13.41 -12.36
C TYR A 6 -30.60 13.62 -11.63
N THR A 7 -30.66 14.19 -10.43
CA THR A 7 -29.65 13.96 -9.40
C THR A 7 -30.10 12.76 -8.58
N GLU A 8 -29.63 11.57 -8.93
CA GLU A 8 -29.49 10.51 -7.94
C GLU A 8 -28.37 10.95 -6.98
N GLN A 9 -28.79 11.49 -5.85
CA GLN A 9 -27.97 11.50 -4.65
C GLN A 9 -27.70 10.04 -4.29
N VAL A 10 -26.60 9.48 -4.80
CA VAL A 10 -26.01 8.29 -4.20
C VAL A 10 -25.63 8.70 -2.79
N ALA A 11 -26.44 8.26 -1.84
CA ALA A 11 -26.20 8.48 -0.42
C ALA A 11 -24.77 8.01 -0.11
N SER A 12 -23.87 8.95 0.15
CA SER A 12 -22.62 8.62 0.83
C SER A 12 -23.02 7.99 2.16
N PRO A 13 -22.64 6.73 2.43
CA PRO A 13 -22.82 6.19 3.77
C PRO A 13 -22.06 7.10 4.72
N ASN A 14 -22.79 7.62 5.71
CA ASN A 14 -22.28 8.49 6.75
C ASN A 14 -21.08 7.82 7.44
N LEU A 15 -19.86 8.13 7.01
CA LEU A 15 -18.65 7.79 7.75
C LEU A 15 -18.73 8.50 9.11
N PRO A 16 -18.65 7.77 10.24
CA PRO A 16 -18.73 8.39 11.55
C PRO A 16 -17.62 9.44 11.73
N LYS A 17 -18.02 10.61 12.25
CA LYS A 17 -17.24 11.86 12.38
C LYS A 17 -16.00 11.81 13.30
N ASN A 18 -15.48 10.62 13.63
CA ASN A 18 -14.28 10.47 14.44
C ASN A 18 -13.58 9.13 14.16
N LEU A 19 -13.34 8.81 12.89
CA LEU A 19 -12.38 7.75 12.58
C LEU A 19 -11.01 8.25 13.02
N SER A 20 -10.49 7.64 14.10
CA SER A 20 -9.13 7.90 14.53
C SER A 20 -8.19 7.61 13.35
N LEU A 21 -7.15 8.41 13.21
CA LEU A 21 -6.11 8.13 12.22
C LEU A 21 -5.07 7.25 12.89
N PHE A 22 -4.66 6.16 12.25
CA PHE A 22 -3.42 5.52 12.66
C PHE A 22 -2.25 6.35 12.11
N ARG A 23 -1.12 6.31 12.82
CA ARG A 23 0.11 6.98 12.41
C ARG A 23 1.30 6.06 12.62
N ILE A 24 2.17 5.99 11.62
CA ILE A 24 3.43 5.25 11.69
C ILE A 24 4.56 6.20 11.38
N PHE A 25 5.51 6.33 12.30
CA PHE A 25 6.70 7.14 12.07
C PHE A 25 7.62 6.46 11.06
N LEU A 26 8.06 7.23 10.06
CA LEU A 26 9.10 6.81 9.12
C LEU A 26 10.38 7.59 9.44
N PRO A 27 11.50 6.90 9.74
CA PRO A 27 12.79 7.56 9.80
C PRO A 27 13.08 8.29 8.48
N GLU A 28 13.70 9.47 8.57
CA GLU A 28 13.84 10.36 7.43
C GLU A 28 14.60 9.74 6.25
N GLU A 29 15.54 8.84 6.54
CA GLU A 29 16.26 8.07 5.51
C GLU A 29 15.33 7.13 4.71
N VAL A 30 14.37 6.49 5.38
CA VAL A 30 13.36 5.63 4.76
C VAL A 30 12.35 6.48 3.99
N ALA A 31 11.93 7.60 4.56
CA ALA A 31 11.01 8.53 3.90
C ALA A 31 11.61 9.08 2.60
N ASN A 32 12.86 9.54 2.63
CA ASN A 32 13.56 10.03 1.44
C ASN A 32 13.74 8.95 0.38
N HIS A 33 14.05 7.72 0.78
CA HIS A 33 14.13 6.60 -0.16
C HIS A 33 12.81 6.40 -0.93
N PHE A 34 11.67 6.39 -0.24
CA PHE A 34 10.37 6.29 -0.93
C PHE A 34 10.09 7.50 -1.83
N ARG A 35 10.41 8.72 -1.40
CA ARG A 35 10.27 9.92 -2.25
C ARG A 35 11.13 9.83 -3.52
N GLU A 36 12.36 9.33 -3.40
CA GLU A 36 13.28 9.11 -4.52
C GLU A 36 12.71 8.07 -5.50
N GLN A 37 12.24 6.93 -4.99
CA GLN A 37 11.60 5.88 -5.79
C GLN A 37 10.32 6.37 -6.49
N ALA A 38 9.55 7.25 -5.84
CA ALA A 38 8.31 7.80 -6.37
C ALA A 38 8.50 8.91 -7.43
N ARG A 39 9.71 9.46 -7.60
CA ARG A 39 9.91 10.68 -8.40
C ARG A 39 9.66 10.49 -9.90
N ASN A 40 10.02 9.33 -10.44
CA ASN A 40 9.89 8.99 -11.87
C ASN A 40 9.36 7.57 -12.00
N PRO A 41 8.07 7.34 -11.70
CA PRO A 41 7.53 5.99 -11.69
C PRO A 41 7.42 5.44 -13.11
N SER A 42 7.62 4.14 -13.26
CA SER A 42 7.34 3.44 -14.50
C SER A 42 5.84 3.50 -14.85
N GLN A 43 5.53 3.21 -16.11
CA GLN A 43 4.15 3.22 -16.59
C GLN A 43 3.27 2.23 -15.79
N ILE A 44 3.80 1.05 -15.46
CA ILE A 44 3.08 0.03 -14.67
C ILE A 44 2.80 0.55 -13.26
N ALA A 45 3.82 1.09 -12.59
CA ALA A 45 3.68 1.65 -11.25
C ALA A 45 2.64 2.78 -11.21
N LYS A 46 2.66 3.64 -12.22
CA LYS A 46 1.71 4.73 -12.38
C LYS A 46 0.29 4.24 -12.61
N GLU A 47 0.07 3.27 -13.49
CA GLU A 47 -1.27 2.72 -13.75
C GLU A 47 -1.91 2.11 -12.49
N MET A 48 -1.13 1.38 -11.68
CA MET A 48 -1.61 0.88 -10.37
C MET A 48 -1.92 2.02 -9.41
N PHE A 49 -1.05 3.01 -9.31
CA PHE A 49 -1.25 4.13 -8.42
C PHE A 49 -2.44 5.01 -8.81
N ASP A 50 -2.68 5.23 -10.11
CA ASP A 50 -3.84 5.97 -10.60
C ASP A 50 -5.15 5.29 -10.19
N LYS A 51 -5.20 3.94 -10.22
CA LYS A 51 -6.32 3.16 -9.67
C LYS A 51 -6.47 3.36 -8.16
N TYR A 52 -5.36 3.33 -7.42
CA TYR A 52 -5.35 3.56 -5.97
C TYR A 52 -5.88 4.94 -5.58
N LEU A 53 -5.55 5.98 -6.33
CA LEU A 53 -5.97 7.36 -6.05
C LEU A 53 -7.50 7.51 -6.06
N VAL A 54 -8.16 6.92 -7.05
CA VAL A 54 -9.61 7.04 -7.23
C VAL A 54 -10.42 5.98 -6.50
N ALA A 55 -9.75 4.92 -6.01
CA ALA A 55 -10.37 3.83 -5.26
C ALA A 55 -10.95 4.30 -3.92
N SER A 56 -12.08 3.68 -3.52
CA SER A 56 -12.57 3.77 -2.14
C SER A 56 -11.66 2.97 -1.20
N THR A 57 -11.79 3.18 0.11
CA THR A 57 -10.88 2.60 1.11
C THR A 57 -10.80 1.06 1.05
N GLY A 58 -11.92 0.37 0.82
CA GLY A 58 -11.92 -1.09 0.68
C GLY A 58 -11.12 -1.56 -0.55
N TYR A 59 -11.28 -0.89 -1.70
CA TYR A 59 -10.49 -1.18 -2.89
C TYR A 59 -9.01 -0.84 -2.71
N ARG A 60 -8.67 0.23 -1.97
CA ARG A 60 -7.28 0.57 -1.64
C ARG A 60 -6.62 -0.53 -0.82
N TYR A 61 -7.33 -1.11 0.16
CA TYR A 61 -6.86 -2.29 0.89
C TYR A 61 -6.56 -3.45 -0.07
N CYS A 62 -7.50 -3.77 -0.98
CA CYS A 62 -7.29 -4.83 -1.97
C CYS A 62 -6.08 -4.56 -2.87
N ILE A 63 -5.87 -3.32 -3.32
CA ILE A 63 -4.68 -2.93 -4.10
C ILE A 63 -3.40 -3.15 -3.30
N MET A 64 -3.37 -2.71 -2.03
CA MET A 64 -2.21 -2.95 -1.16
C MET A 64 -1.94 -4.44 -0.96
N LYS A 65 -3.00 -5.25 -0.78
CA LYS A 65 -2.90 -6.71 -0.64
C LYS A 65 -2.42 -7.37 -1.93
N THR A 66 -2.92 -6.97 -3.09
CA THR A 66 -2.42 -7.42 -4.40
C THR A 66 -0.95 -7.08 -4.57
N LEU A 67 -0.54 -5.84 -4.31
CA LEU A 67 0.87 -5.44 -4.35
C LEU A 67 1.72 -6.36 -3.47
N PHE A 68 1.27 -6.65 -2.25
CA PHE A 68 1.94 -7.57 -1.35
C PHE A 68 2.04 -9.00 -1.91
N VAL A 69 0.91 -9.61 -2.28
CA VAL A 69 0.86 -11.01 -2.71
C VAL A 69 1.66 -11.22 -4.00
N THR A 70 1.43 -10.37 -5.01
CA THR A 70 2.13 -10.46 -6.29
C THR A 70 3.62 -10.21 -6.11
N TYR A 71 4.02 -9.17 -5.36
CA TYR A 71 5.45 -8.96 -5.10
C TYR A 71 6.04 -10.16 -4.38
N ARG A 72 5.37 -10.71 -3.36
CA ARG A 72 5.85 -11.88 -2.61
C ARG A 72 6.11 -13.07 -3.53
N GLN A 73 5.13 -13.43 -4.37
CA GLN A 73 5.29 -14.53 -5.32
C GLN A 73 6.49 -14.30 -6.25
N LEU A 74 6.63 -13.08 -6.77
CA LEU A 74 7.73 -12.69 -7.63
C LEU A 74 9.08 -12.78 -6.89
N ASN A 75 9.19 -12.21 -5.70
CA ASN A 75 10.43 -12.15 -4.93
C ASN A 75 10.98 -13.53 -4.53
N TYR A 76 10.13 -14.55 -4.37
CA TYR A 76 10.58 -15.91 -4.04
C TYR A 76 10.96 -16.76 -5.26
N VAL A 77 10.54 -16.38 -6.46
CA VAL A 77 10.74 -17.16 -7.69
C VAL A 77 11.79 -16.54 -8.60
N ILE A 78 11.98 -15.22 -8.53
CA ILE A 78 12.86 -14.46 -9.42
C ILE A 78 14.34 -14.75 -9.15
N ASN A 79 15.11 -14.81 -10.22
CA ASN A 79 16.57 -14.73 -10.13
C ASN A 79 16.99 -13.27 -9.98
N HIS A 80 17.48 -12.89 -8.80
CA HIS A 80 17.94 -11.53 -8.52
C HIS A 80 19.11 -11.03 -9.39
N HIS A 81 19.71 -11.91 -10.19
CA HIS A 81 20.74 -11.58 -11.16
C HIS A 81 20.19 -11.35 -12.57
N ASN A 82 18.89 -11.56 -12.81
CA ASN A 82 18.21 -11.31 -14.08
C ASN A 82 17.64 -9.88 -14.12
N GLU A 83 18.12 -9.07 -15.07
CA GLU A 83 17.74 -7.66 -15.19
C GLU A 83 16.25 -7.45 -15.53
N GLU A 84 15.64 -8.30 -16.36
CA GLU A 84 14.24 -8.17 -16.76
C GLU A 84 13.29 -8.49 -15.60
N GLU A 85 13.59 -9.55 -14.84
CA GLU A 85 12.81 -9.91 -13.67
C GLU A 85 12.96 -8.88 -12.54
N MET A 86 14.18 -8.35 -12.35
CA MET A 86 14.44 -7.27 -11.39
C MET A 86 13.75 -5.95 -11.77
N LYS A 87 13.54 -5.69 -13.07
CA LYS A 87 12.76 -4.54 -13.53
C LYS A 87 11.31 -4.63 -13.04
N MET A 88 10.70 -5.81 -13.11
CA MET A 88 9.33 -6.00 -12.62
C MET A 88 9.25 -5.76 -11.10
N ILE A 89 10.17 -6.32 -10.31
CA ILE A 89 10.28 -6.01 -8.86
C ILE A 89 10.40 -4.50 -8.62
N ASN A 90 11.19 -3.81 -9.45
CA ASN A 90 11.36 -2.36 -9.34
C ASN A 90 10.05 -1.60 -9.65
N ASP A 91 9.26 -2.03 -10.64
CA ASP A 91 7.96 -1.43 -10.95
C ASP A 91 7.00 -1.53 -9.75
N PHE A 92 6.94 -2.68 -9.07
CA PHE A 92 6.14 -2.83 -7.86
C PHE A 92 6.69 -2.00 -6.68
N ASN A 93 8.01 -1.95 -6.50
CA ASN A 93 8.63 -1.07 -5.49
C ASN A 93 8.26 0.40 -5.70
N GLN A 94 8.23 0.87 -6.95
CA GLN A 94 7.81 2.23 -7.29
C GLN A 94 6.31 2.44 -7.01
N ALA A 95 5.45 1.44 -7.28
CA ALA A 95 4.02 1.51 -6.94
C ALA A 95 3.81 1.64 -5.43
N ILE A 96 4.52 0.83 -4.63
CA ILE A 96 4.50 0.93 -3.16
C ILE A 96 5.02 2.29 -2.71
N ALA A 97 6.12 2.77 -3.30
CA ALA A 97 6.68 4.08 -2.97
C ALA A 97 5.70 5.23 -3.23
N LEU A 98 4.92 5.17 -4.32
CA LEU A 98 3.86 6.13 -4.61
C LEU A 98 2.75 6.09 -3.55
N VAL A 99 2.28 4.89 -3.17
CA VAL A 99 1.28 4.71 -2.10
C VAL A 99 1.79 5.26 -0.77
N VAL A 100 3.00 4.89 -0.36
CA VAL A 100 3.61 5.38 0.88
C VAL A 100 3.70 6.91 0.85
N THR A 101 4.27 7.48 -0.22
CA THR A 101 4.48 8.92 -0.36
C THR A 101 3.15 9.69 -0.35
N LYS A 102 2.09 9.14 -0.94
CA LYS A 102 0.74 9.74 -0.93
C LYS A 102 0.16 9.90 0.48
N HIS A 103 0.57 9.04 1.41
CA HIS A 103 0.11 9.02 2.80
C HIS A 103 1.11 9.66 3.77
N MET A 104 2.26 10.15 3.28
CA MET A 104 3.23 10.84 4.11
C MET A 104 2.70 12.22 4.54
N THR A 105 2.82 12.51 5.83
CA THR A 105 2.68 13.82 6.43
C THR A 105 4.02 14.22 7.03
N VAL A 106 4.47 15.44 6.76
CA VAL A 106 5.70 16.00 7.31
C VAL A 106 5.34 17.10 8.29
N ILE A 107 5.88 17.00 9.50
CA ILE A 107 5.70 18.00 10.55
C ILE A 107 7.08 18.46 10.99
N GLU A 108 7.28 19.77 11.06
CA GLU A 108 8.47 20.35 11.65
C GLU A 108 8.14 20.86 13.06
N ASN A 109 8.96 20.47 14.03
CA ASN A 109 8.82 20.94 15.40
C ASN A 109 10.21 21.22 15.98
N ASN A 110 10.46 22.47 16.41
CA ASN A 110 11.75 22.91 16.96
C ASN A 110 12.96 22.58 16.06
N GLY A 111 12.79 22.70 14.74
CA GLY A 111 13.84 22.39 13.75
C GLY A 111 14.09 20.89 13.53
N VAL A 112 13.27 20.00 14.12
CA VAL A 112 13.29 18.56 13.86
C VAL A 112 12.12 18.21 12.94
N THR A 113 12.43 17.56 11.83
CA THR A 113 11.44 17.06 10.88
C THR A 113 11.01 15.65 11.25
N PHE A 114 9.70 15.45 11.35
CA PHE A 114 9.10 14.14 11.57
C PHE A 114 8.23 13.78 10.37
N THR A 115 8.51 12.63 9.75
CA THR A 115 7.69 12.08 8.68
C THR A 115 6.83 10.93 9.22
N TYR A 116 5.53 10.95 8.93
CA TYR A 116 4.59 9.90 9.31
C TYR A 116 3.79 9.42 8.11
N VAL A 117 3.49 8.14 8.03
CA VAL A 117 2.34 7.64 7.26
C VAL A 117 1.09 7.82 8.12
N THR A 118 0.03 8.35 7.52
CA THR A 118 -1.28 8.44 8.18
C THR A 118 -2.38 7.88 7.28
N ASP A 119 -3.30 7.14 7.89
CA ASP A 119 -4.45 6.57 7.20
C ASP A 119 -5.58 6.25 8.21
N LEU A 120 -6.66 5.67 7.69
CA LEU A 120 -7.79 5.17 8.48
C LEU A 120 -7.33 4.15 9.54
N CYS A 121 -7.65 4.39 10.82
CA CYS A 121 -7.47 3.41 11.89
C CYS A 121 -8.53 2.30 11.79
N ASP A 122 -8.27 1.33 10.94
CA ASP A 122 -9.01 0.08 10.80
C ASP A 122 -8.01 -1.07 10.68
N VAL A 123 -8.33 -2.21 11.32
CA VAL A 123 -7.44 -3.38 11.37
C VAL A 123 -6.99 -3.86 9.98
N LYS A 124 -7.88 -3.84 8.98
CA LYS A 124 -7.58 -4.28 7.61
C LYS A 124 -6.63 -3.30 6.94
N ILE A 125 -6.84 -2.00 7.10
CA ILE A 125 -5.93 -0.99 6.55
C ILE A 125 -4.53 -1.13 7.17
N VAL A 126 -4.45 -1.32 8.49
CA VAL A 126 -3.16 -1.51 9.17
C VAL A 126 -2.48 -2.81 8.73
N GLU A 127 -3.24 -3.88 8.49
CA GLU A 127 -2.73 -5.12 7.90
C GLU A 127 -2.17 -4.90 6.48
N GLY A 128 -2.83 -4.06 5.66
CA GLY A 128 -2.31 -3.66 4.36
C GLY A 128 -0.94 -2.96 4.46
N TRP A 129 -0.79 -2.03 5.41
CA TRP A 129 0.49 -1.36 5.67
C TRP A 129 1.55 -2.31 6.20
N MET A 130 1.17 -3.24 7.08
CA MET A 130 2.01 -4.32 7.56
C MET A 130 2.56 -5.16 6.39
N GLY A 131 1.71 -5.58 5.46
CA GLY A 131 2.13 -6.34 4.28
C GLY A 131 3.10 -5.58 3.38
N MET A 132 2.85 -4.30 3.11
CA MET A 132 3.76 -3.49 2.29
C MET A 132 5.16 -3.33 2.92
N PHE A 133 5.23 -3.17 4.25
CA PHE A 133 6.52 -3.07 4.95
C PHE A 133 7.24 -4.40 5.07
N ASP A 134 6.52 -5.51 5.21
CA ASP A 134 7.10 -6.85 5.18
C ASP A 134 7.84 -7.07 3.86
N ILE A 135 7.13 -6.92 2.74
CA ILE A 135 7.67 -7.39 1.47
C ILE A 135 8.84 -6.55 0.95
N VAL A 136 8.73 -5.21 1.03
CA VAL A 136 9.83 -4.31 0.67
C VAL A 136 10.98 -4.43 1.69
N GLY A 137 10.64 -4.59 2.97
CA GLY A 137 11.61 -4.78 4.03
C GLY A 137 12.45 -6.04 3.83
N ALA A 138 11.79 -7.15 3.51
CA ALA A 138 12.43 -8.43 3.26
C ALA A 138 13.32 -8.40 2.02
N ASP A 139 12.86 -7.87 0.87
CA ASP A 139 13.71 -7.73 -0.33
C ASP A 139 14.99 -6.95 -0.01
N TYR A 140 14.84 -5.76 0.58
CA TYR A 140 15.97 -4.92 0.90
C TYR A 140 16.92 -5.51 1.94
N SER A 141 16.38 -6.20 2.96
CA SER A 141 17.18 -6.83 4.00
C SER A 141 17.99 -8.02 3.49
N HIS A 142 17.38 -8.88 2.66
CA HIS A 142 17.97 -10.15 2.25
C HIS A 142 18.83 -10.03 0.99
N PHE A 143 18.42 -9.19 0.02
CA PHE A 143 19.04 -9.17 -1.31
C PHE A 143 19.77 -7.87 -1.63
N ARG A 144 19.70 -6.84 -0.76
CA ARG A 144 20.42 -5.57 -0.94
C ARG A 144 21.51 -5.38 0.12
N THR A 145 22.43 -4.47 -0.16
CA THR A 145 23.57 -4.16 0.72
C THR A 145 23.63 -2.67 1.08
N GLY A 146 24.45 -2.32 2.08
CA GLY A 146 24.69 -0.93 2.49
C GLY A 146 23.43 -0.21 2.99
N LYS A 147 23.18 1.00 2.46
CA LYS A 147 22.05 1.86 2.85
C LYS A 147 20.69 1.16 2.68
N LEU A 148 20.52 0.44 1.57
CA LEU A 148 19.27 -0.25 1.28
C LEU A 148 18.99 -1.37 2.28
N LYS A 149 20.02 -2.14 2.68
CA LYS A 149 19.86 -3.15 3.73
C LYS A 149 19.34 -2.55 5.03
N LYS A 150 19.91 -1.42 5.46
CA LYS A 150 19.48 -0.70 6.68
C LYS A 150 18.01 -0.23 6.59
N ILE A 151 17.60 0.25 5.42
CA ILE A 151 16.20 0.61 5.15
C ILE A 151 15.33 -0.64 5.27
N GLY A 152 15.73 -1.76 4.66
CA GLY A 152 15.04 -3.05 4.76
C GLY A 152 14.86 -3.54 6.20
N ASP A 153 15.94 -3.57 6.98
CA ASP A 153 15.91 -3.95 8.40
C ASP A 153 14.97 -3.05 9.22
N THR A 154 14.85 -1.76 8.84
CA THR A 154 13.96 -0.80 9.50
C THR A 154 12.50 -1.06 9.16
N LEU A 155 12.18 -1.28 7.89
CA LEU A 155 10.84 -1.63 7.43
C LEU A 155 10.36 -2.95 8.06
N PHE A 156 11.25 -3.94 8.15
CA PHE A 156 10.93 -5.22 8.78
C PHE A 156 10.61 -5.09 10.27
N LYS A 157 11.25 -4.15 10.98
CA LYS A 157 10.87 -3.82 12.38
C LYS A 157 9.48 -3.19 12.46
N LEU A 158 9.12 -2.31 11.52
CA LEU A 158 7.78 -1.73 11.46
C LEU A 158 6.72 -2.80 11.20
N TYR A 159 7.01 -3.75 10.29
CA TYR A 159 6.17 -4.92 10.07
C TYR A 159 5.89 -5.67 11.39
N PHE A 160 6.91 -6.05 12.14
CA PHE A 160 6.72 -6.77 13.41
C PHE A 160 5.95 -5.97 14.45
N LEU A 161 6.19 -4.65 14.51
CA LEU A 161 5.45 -3.76 15.40
C LEU A 161 3.95 -3.80 15.06
N LEU A 162 3.58 -3.62 13.80
CA LEU A 162 2.18 -3.62 13.39
C LEU A 162 1.53 -4.98 13.59
N ASN A 163 2.22 -6.08 13.22
CA ASN A 163 1.71 -7.43 13.43
C ASN A 163 1.41 -7.68 14.92
N MET A 164 2.35 -7.34 15.80
CA MET A 164 2.16 -7.47 17.25
C MET A 164 0.97 -6.64 17.74
N GLU A 165 0.81 -5.41 17.25
CA GLU A 165 -0.29 -4.53 17.64
C GLU A 165 -1.65 -5.00 17.14
N ILE A 166 -1.72 -5.58 15.92
CA ILE A 166 -2.91 -6.26 15.39
C ILE A 166 -3.26 -7.46 16.27
N GLN A 167 -2.30 -8.34 16.57
CA GLN A 167 -2.51 -9.53 17.41
C GLN A 167 -2.97 -9.18 18.83
N ARG A 168 -2.61 -7.98 19.32
CA ARG A 168 -3.06 -7.45 20.61
C ARG A 168 -4.42 -6.74 20.55
N GLY A 169 -5.06 -6.68 19.39
CA GLY A 169 -6.35 -6.01 19.21
C GLY A 169 -6.29 -4.49 19.35
N LYS A 170 -5.14 -3.85 19.08
CA LYS A 170 -4.98 -2.39 19.19
C LYS A 170 -5.88 -1.63 18.21
N TYR A 171 -6.17 -2.23 17.06
CA TYR A 171 -6.90 -1.60 15.96
C TYR A 171 -8.32 -2.16 15.87
N PRO A 172 -9.35 -1.29 15.76
CA PRO A 172 -10.73 -1.76 15.65
C PRO A 172 -11.01 -2.35 14.26
N ASP A 173 -11.95 -3.30 14.20
CA ASP A 173 -12.64 -3.59 12.95
C ASP A 173 -13.82 -2.63 12.82
N THR A 174 -13.76 -1.72 11.84
CA THR A 174 -14.78 -0.68 11.65
C THR A 174 -15.97 -1.16 10.82
N GLY A 175 -15.96 -2.41 10.35
CA GLY A 175 -16.93 -2.89 9.36
C GLY A 175 -16.62 -2.36 7.95
N LEU A 176 -15.36 -2.04 7.68
CA LEU A 176 -14.89 -1.61 6.37
C LEU A 176 -15.33 -2.62 5.30
N GLN A 177 -16.12 -2.14 4.33
CA GLN A 177 -16.62 -2.96 3.24
C GLN A 177 -15.49 -3.24 2.26
N ILE A 178 -15.14 -4.52 2.13
CA ILE A 178 -14.15 -5.01 1.17
C ILE A 178 -14.92 -5.54 -0.05
N PRO A 179 -14.56 -5.11 -1.28
CA PRO A 179 -15.21 -5.62 -2.48
C PRO A 179 -14.98 -7.12 -2.64
N SER A 180 -15.90 -7.80 -3.32
CA SER A 180 -15.69 -9.20 -3.71
C SER A 180 -14.49 -9.33 -4.67
N PRO A 181 -13.91 -10.53 -4.81
CA PRO A 181 -12.86 -10.76 -5.79
C PRO A 181 -13.28 -10.38 -7.22
N GLU A 182 -14.52 -10.66 -7.61
CA GLU A 182 -15.06 -10.30 -8.93
C GLU A 182 -15.19 -8.78 -9.08
N GLU A 183 -15.76 -8.09 -8.09
CA GLU A 183 -15.89 -6.63 -8.10
C GLU A 183 -14.52 -5.94 -8.17
N TYR A 184 -13.53 -6.50 -7.47
CA TYR A 184 -12.15 -6.02 -7.49
C TYR A 184 -11.48 -6.26 -8.85
N HIS A 185 -11.64 -7.45 -9.42
CA HIS A 185 -11.09 -7.80 -10.73
C HIS A 185 -11.65 -6.91 -11.84
N ASP A 186 -12.96 -6.67 -11.85
CA ASP A 186 -13.62 -5.79 -12.81
C ASP A 186 -13.13 -4.34 -12.67
N PHE A 187 -12.92 -3.87 -11.43
CA PHE A 187 -12.37 -2.55 -11.15
C PHE A 187 -10.94 -2.38 -11.68
N MET A 188 -10.08 -3.39 -11.50
CA MET A 188 -8.68 -3.35 -11.96
C MET A 188 -8.55 -3.44 -13.49
N GLY A 189 -9.58 -3.97 -14.16
CA GLY A 189 -9.60 -4.19 -15.60
C GLY A 189 -9.05 -5.58 -15.92
N ALA A 190 -9.94 -6.46 -16.37
CA ALA A 190 -9.88 -7.92 -16.42
C ALA A 190 -8.64 -8.62 -17.03
N GLU A 191 -7.63 -7.90 -17.51
CA GLU A 191 -6.51 -8.48 -18.27
C GLU A 191 -5.11 -8.02 -17.82
N LYS A 192 -4.98 -6.99 -16.97
CA LYS A 192 -3.70 -6.25 -16.87
C LYS A 192 -2.78 -6.58 -15.71
N PHE A 193 -3.29 -7.01 -14.56
CA PHE A 193 -2.50 -7.01 -13.32
C PHE A 193 -2.53 -8.30 -12.49
N LEU A 194 -3.49 -9.19 -12.76
CA LEU A 194 -3.76 -10.37 -11.94
C LEU A 194 -4.03 -11.55 -12.87
N LYS A 195 -3.29 -12.66 -12.71
CA LYS A 195 -3.77 -13.93 -13.27
C LYS A 195 -4.85 -14.46 -12.33
N LYS A 196 -5.81 -15.21 -12.85
CA LYS A 196 -6.91 -15.78 -12.05
C LYS A 196 -6.39 -16.57 -10.83
N GLU A 197 -5.25 -17.22 -10.96
CA GLU A 197 -4.54 -17.97 -9.92
C GLU A 197 -4.06 -17.10 -8.74
N ASP A 198 -3.83 -15.80 -8.96
CA ASP A 198 -3.44 -14.86 -7.91
C ASP A 198 -4.62 -14.42 -7.05
N LEU A 199 -5.85 -14.49 -7.59
CA LEU A 199 -7.09 -14.18 -6.89
C LEU A 199 -7.54 -15.31 -5.98
N ASP A 200 -7.33 -16.56 -6.39
CA ASP A 200 -7.69 -17.76 -5.62
C ASP A 200 -6.87 -17.91 -4.32
N ASN A 201 -5.78 -17.14 -4.18
CA ASN A 201 -4.92 -17.09 -2.98
C ASN A 201 -5.18 -15.84 -2.10
N LEU A 202 -6.11 -14.97 -2.49
CA LEU A 202 -6.58 -13.88 -1.63
C LEU A 202 -7.62 -14.48 -0.67
N ASP A 203 -7.15 -15.11 0.41
CA ASP A 203 -8.03 -15.40 1.56
C ASP A 203 -8.53 -14.06 2.12
N TYR A 204 -9.80 -13.75 1.86
CA TYR A 204 -10.55 -12.61 2.41
C TYR A 204 -10.99 -12.88 3.84
#